data_AF-A0A927ACL8-F1
#
_entry.id   AF-A0A927ACL8-F1
#
_cell.length_a   1.000
_cell.length_b   1.000
_cell.length_c   1.000
_cell.angle_alpha   90.00
_cell.angle_beta   90.00
_cell.angle_gamma   90.00
#
_symmetry.space_group_name_H-M   'P 1'
#
loop_
_entity.id
_entity.type
_entity.pdbx_description
1 polymer ?
#
loop_
_entity_poly.entity_id
_entity_poly.type
_entity_poly.pdbx_seq_one_letter_code
_entity_poly.pdbx_strand_id
1 'polypeptide(L)'
;MTLKTGYSIPQTEPPRPPSETLPTMYDLPSEYIGEPGLPDEFHDLQPQLLSRTLSLAEYSRDQWFTGSDLNLYYDVHHPLWYKRPDWFLAVGVPRLYNGQDFRRSYVTWQEGQNPHVVIEFLSPGTEREDLGRFYQVEDAVEEGISDLSTDLQVSQAERPLEKFTVYEQQLRVPHYLVYSRQKQRLRYFQWVGGRYQEQPIHQSNPLVWLADLQIGLGLWEGIFEGVHSTWLRWCDENGNWQLTDTEQERLEKEQERLEKEQAQAQVLQAARNLLATGMTMAQVAELLGLSAEQMNRL
;
A
#
# COMPACT_ATOMS: atom_id res chain seq x y z
N MET A 1 -15.59 -18.19 30.50
CA MET A 1 -14.25 -18.74 30.89
C MET A 1 -13.59 -17.68 31.75
N THR A 2 -13.31 -17.97 33.03
CA THR A 2 -12.75 -16.96 33.95
C THR A 2 -11.23 -17.02 33.87
N LEU A 3 -10.59 -15.96 33.37
CA LEU A 3 -9.14 -15.86 33.36
C LEU A 3 -8.66 -15.62 34.80
N LYS A 4 -7.48 -16.16 35.17
CA LYS A 4 -6.90 -16.05 36.53
C LYS A 4 -6.69 -14.61 37.03
N THR A 5 -6.86 -13.62 36.17
CA THR A 5 -6.75 -12.18 36.45
C THR A 5 -8.05 -11.55 36.97
N GLY A 6 -9.16 -12.30 37.10
CA GLY A 6 -10.44 -11.77 37.57
C GLY A 6 -11.28 -11.08 36.49
N TYR A 7 -10.78 -10.99 35.28
CA TYR A 7 -11.53 -10.53 34.11
C TYR A 7 -12.37 -11.67 33.54
N SER A 8 -13.69 -11.46 33.51
CA SER A 8 -14.65 -12.34 32.85
C SER A 8 -15.15 -11.68 31.58
N ILE A 9 -14.90 -12.31 30.42
CA ILE A 9 -15.52 -11.90 29.16
C ILE A 9 -17.01 -12.27 29.23
N PRO A 10 -17.94 -11.30 29.10
CA PRO A 10 -19.38 -11.58 29.13
C PRO A 10 -19.77 -12.60 28.04
N GLN A 11 -20.64 -13.55 28.38
CA GLN A 11 -21.12 -14.60 27.49
C GLN A 11 -22.64 -14.74 27.59
N THR A 12 -23.30 -15.07 26.49
CA THR A 12 -24.73 -15.39 26.46
C THR A 12 -24.96 -16.89 26.61
N GLU A 13 -26.23 -17.31 26.69
CA GLU A 13 -26.65 -18.72 26.56
C GLU A 13 -27.45 -18.86 25.25
N PRO A 14 -26.97 -19.62 24.24
CA PRO A 14 -25.67 -20.30 24.20
C PRO A 14 -24.48 -19.33 24.13
N PRO A 15 -23.26 -19.77 24.51
CA PRO A 15 -22.06 -18.95 24.49
C PRO A 15 -21.75 -18.48 23.07
N ARG A 16 -21.29 -17.24 22.96
CA ARG A 16 -20.84 -16.68 21.69
C ARG A 16 -19.48 -17.26 21.35
N PRO A 17 -19.14 -17.41 20.06
CA PRO A 17 -17.84 -17.90 19.67
C PRO A 17 -16.73 -16.94 20.14
N PRO A 18 -15.51 -17.45 20.44
CA PRO A 18 -14.37 -16.62 20.79
C PRO A 18 -14.04 -15.53 19.77
N SER A 19 -14.31 -15.78 18.48
CA SER A 19 -14.15 -14.79 17.40
C SER A 19 -15.02 -13.54 17.55
N GLU A 20 -16.10 -13.61 18.34
CA GLU A 20 -17.00 -12.47 18.60
C GLU A 20 -16.76 -11.84 19.98
N THR A 21 -15.90 -12.42 20.81
CA THR A 21 -15.84 -12.06 22.24
C THR A 21 -14.45 -11.88 22.81
N LEU A 22 -13.42 -12.46 22.18
CA LEU A 22 -12.03 -12.18 22.55
C LEU A 22 -11.61 -10.84 21.97
N PRO A 23 -10.77 -10.09 22.70
CA PRO A 23 -10.24 -8.81 22.22
C PRO A 23 -9.34 -9.00 20.99
N THR A 24 -9.30 -7.96 20.17
CA THR A 24 -8.43 -7.80 18.99
C THR A 24 -7.21 -6.94 19.33
N MET A 25 -6.37 -6.67 18.33
CA MET A 25 -5.25 -5.72 18.44
C MET A 25 -5.70 -4.30 18.81
N TYR A 26 -6.94 -3.93 18.53
CA TYR A 26 -7.49 -2.60 18.82
C TYR A 26 -8.07 -2.48 20.23
N ASP A 27 -8.34 -3.60 20.90
CA ASP A 27 -8.93 -3.64 22.24
C ASP A 27 -7.89 -3.66 23.36
N LEU A 28 -6.62 -3.95 23.02
CA LEU A 28 -5.55 -4.16 23.99
C LEU A 28 -4.43 -3.11 23.84
N PRO A 29 -3.89 -2.59 24.96
CA PRO A 29 -2.72 -1.74 24.93
C PRO A 29 -1.47 -2.53 24.52
N SER A 30 -0.38 -1.81 24.19
CA SER A 30 0.95 -2.42 24.07
C SER A 30 1.35 -3.18 25.34
N GLU A 31 2.30 -4.10 25.21
CA GLU A 31 2.96 -4.76 26.35
C GLU A 31 3.67 -3.74 27.28
N TYR A 32 3.98 -2.55 26.75
CA TYR A 32 4.51 -1.43 27.51
C TYR A 32 3.42 -0.43 27.90
N ILE A 33 3.36 -0.12 29.19
CA ILE A 33 2.36 0.79 29.76
C ILE A 33 2.51 2.17 29.12
N GLY A 34 1.41 2.69 28.56
CA GLY A 34 1.33 4.02 27.97
C GLY A 34 1.63 4.08 26.47
N GLU A 35 2.01 2.96 25.85
CA GLU A 35 2.12 2.85 24.39
C GLU A 35 0.79 2.38 23.76
N PRO A 36 0.42 2.93 22.59
CA PRO A 36 -0.75 2.46 21.85
C PRO A 36 -0.57 1.01 21.38
N GLY A 37 -1.68 0.32 21.11
CA GLY A 37 -1.67 -1.03 20.52
C GLY A 37 -0.97 -1.07 19.16
N LEU A 38 -0.54 -2.26 18.75
CA LEU A 38 0.12 -2.46 17.46
C LEU A 38 -0.92 -2.62 16.32
N PRO A 39 -0.52 -2.31 15.07
CA PRO A 39 -1.37 -2.52 13.90
C PRO A 39 -1.82 -3.98 13.68
N ASP A 40 -2.89 -4.16 12.89
CA ASP A 40 -3.33 -5.48 12.38
C ASP A 40 -2.57 -5.90 11.11
N GLU A 41 -2.83 -7.11 10.60
CA GLU A 41 -2.17 -7.66 9.41
C GLU A 41 -2.37 -6.79 8.14
N PHE A 42 -3.48 -6.06 8.04
CA PHE A 42 -3.71 -5.19 6.89
C PHE A 42 -2.75 -3.99 6.86
N HIS A 43 -2.44 -3.42 8.02
CA HIS A 43 -1.50 -2.31 8.14
C HIS A 43 -0.05 -2.75 7.84
N ASP A 44 0.27 -4.05 7.90
CA ASP A 44 1.53 -4.59 7.37
C ASP A 44 1.50 -4.74 5.84
N LEU A 45 0.46 -5.36 5.29
CA LEU A 45 0.40 -5.73 3.87
C LEU A 45 0.11 -4.55 2.92
N GLN A 46 -0.80 -3.65 3.28
CA GLN A 46 -1.21 -2.53 2.42
C GLN A 46 -0.06 -1.57 2.04
N PRO A 47 0.82 -1.12 2.96
CA PRO A 47 1.96 -0.27 2.60
C PRO A 47 3.01 -1.01 1.73
N GLN A 48 3.14 -2.33 1.89
CA GLN A 48 4.01 -3.14 1.02
C GLN A 48 3.49 -3.15 -0.42
N LEU A 49 2.19 -3.36 -0.63
CA LEU A 49 1.59 -3.30 -1.96
C LEU A 49 1.78 -1.92 -2.60
N LEU A 50 1.55 -0.84 -1.86
CA LEU A 50 1.79 0.53 -2.33
C LEU A 50 3.24 0.72 -2.77
N SER A 51 4.21 0.24 -1.97
CA SER A 51 5.63 0.40 -2.27
C SER A 51 6.10 -0.46 -3.44
N ARG A 52 5.55 -1.68 -3.60
CA ARG A 52 5.94 -2.63 -4.66
C ARG A 52 5.30 -2.33 -6.01
N THR A 53 4.16 -1.63 -6.01
CA THR A 53 3.46 -1.24 -7.24
C THR A 53 3.77 0.18 -7.68
N LEU A 54 4.45 1.00 -6.86
CA LEU A 54 4.76 2.38 -7.23
C LEU A 54 5.83 2.48 -8.33
N SER A 55 5.43 3.02 -9.47
CA SER A 55 6.29 3.48 -10.56
C SER A 55 5.85 4.88 -10.99
N LEU A 56 6.82 5.79 -11.12
CA LEU A 56 6.61 7.19 -11.48
C LEU A 56 7.19 7.43 -12.88
N ALA A 57 6.45 8.13 -13.74
CA ALA A 57 6.89 8.41 -15.11
C ALA A 57 8.07 9.40 -15.16
N GLU A 58 8.05 10.41 -14.29
CA GLU A 58 9.04 11.51 -14.31
C GLU A 58 10.23 11.30 -13.36
N TYR A 59 10.18 10.27 -12.51
CA TYR A 59 11.23 9.98 -11.53
C TYR A 59 11.74 8.54 -11.69
N SER A 60 13.04 8.39 -11.94
CA SER A 60 13.67 7.07 -11.88
C SER A 60 13.64 6.53 -10.45
N ARG A 61 13.76 5.21 -10.28
CA ARG A 61 13.65 4.53 -8.97
C ARG A 61 14.60 5.08 -7.90
N ASP A 62 15.74 5.64 -8.32
CA ASP A 62 16.77 6.19 -7.43
C ASP A 62 16.50 7.65 -7.02
N GLN A 63 15.47 8.30 -7.56
CA GLN A 63 15.10 9.69 -7.31
C GLN A 63 13.90 9.85 -6.37
N TRP A 64 13.48 8.77 -5.71
CA TRP A 64 12.42 8.83 -4.72
C TRP A 64 12.58 7.76 -3.64
N PHE A 65 11.95 8.02 -2.50
CA PHE A 65 11.91 7.15 -1.35
C PHE A 65 10.47 7.00 -0.86
N THR A 66 10.11 5.78 -0.46
CA THR A 66 8.86 5.51 0.27
C THR A 66 9.21 4.97 1.65
N GLY A 67 8.41 5.35 2.64
CA GLY A 67 8.53 4.83 4.01
C GLY A 67 7.17 4.44 4.55
N SER A 68 7.14 3.41 5.40
CA SER A 68 5.98 2.96 6.15
C SER A 68 6.43 2.73 7.59
N ASP A 69 5.62 3.17 8.55
CA ASP A 69 5.95 3.08 9.97
C ASP A 69 7.33 3.65 10.37
N LEU A 70 7.84 4.58 9.57
CA LEU A 70 9.14 5.22 9.79
C LEU A 70 8.95 6.58 10.47
N ASN A 71 9.74 6.84 11.53
CA ASN A 71 9.68 8.13 12.23
C ASN A 71 10.04 9.28 11.27
N LEU A 72 9.11 10.22 11.12
CA LEU A 72 9.18 11.43 10.32
C LEU A 72 9.33 12.65 11.22
N TYR A 73 10.51 13.26 11.20
CA TYR A 73 10.84 14.45 11.99
C TYR A 73 10.65 15.72 11.15
N TYR A 74 9.94 16.68 11.72
CA TYR A 74 9.46 17.88 11.02
C TYR A 74 9.81 19.20 11.71
N ASP A 75 10.33 19.16 12.94
CA ASP A 75 10.70 20.34 13.71
C ASP A 75 12.11 20.20 14.31
N VAL A 76 13.03 21.06 13.88
CA VAL A 76 14.43 21.08 14.35
C VAL A 76 14.55 21.58 15.80
N HIS A 77 13.59 22.37 16.27
CA HIS A 77 13.55 22.90 17.64
C HIS A 77 12.91 21.92 18.61
N HIS A 78 12.13 20.96 18.10
CA HIS A 78 11.51 19.90 18.88
C HIS A 78 11.87 18.52 18.30
N PRO A 79 13.13 18.07 18.42
CA PRO A 79 13.60 16.84 17.77
C PRO A 79 13.00 15.54 18.35
N LEU A 80 12.19 15.62 19.40
CA LEU A 80 11.41 14.49 19.92
C LEU A 80 9.97 14.49 19.40
N TRP A 81 9.58 15.49 18.62
CA TRP A 81 8.29 15.53 17.94
C TRP A 81 8.44 14.90 16.56
N TYR A 82 7.81 13.74 16.40
CA TYR A 82 7.78 13.00 15.15
C TYR A 82 6.37 12.50 14.88
N LYS A 83 6.10 12.20 13.62
CA LYS A 83 4.94 11.40 13.21
C LYS A 83 5.42 10.10 12.60
N ARG A 84 4.51 9.15 12.48
CA ARG A 84 4.76 7.84 11.90
C ARG A 84 3.59 7.55 10.96
N PRO A 85 3.65 8.02 9.71
CA PRO A 85 2.61 7.73 8.74
C PRO A 85 2.63 6.26 8.37
N ASP A 86 1.45 5.68 8.14
CA ASP A 86 1.36 4.30 7.65
C ASP A 86 2.10 4.13 6.31
N TRP A 87 2.02 5.15 5.44
CA TRP A 87 2.82 5.22 4.22
C TRP A 87 3.08 6.66 3.78
N PHE A 88 4.27 6.94 3.24
CA PHE A 88 4.57 8.20 2.56
C PHE A 88 5.54 8.05 1.40
N LEU A 89 5.50 9.00 0.48
CA LEU A 89 6.41 9.16 -0.65
C LEU A 89 7.13 10.51 -0.56
N ALA A 90 8.44 10.51 -0.70
CA ALA A 90 9.25 11.69 -0.96
C ALA A 90 9.89 11.57 -2.35
N VAL A 91 9.70 12.58 -3.19
CA VAL A 91 10.29 12.67 -4.53
C VAL A 91 11.45 13.65 -4.54
N GLY A 92 12.39 13.49 -5.48
CA GLY A 92 13.60 14.32 -5.56
C GLY A 92 14.66 13.97 -4.51
N VAL A 93 14.49 12.88 -3.77
CA VAL A 93 15.45 12.39 -2.77
C VAL A 93 16.04 11.04 -3.20
N PRO A 94 17.31 10.74 -2.87
CA PRO A 94 17.90 9.45 -3.19
C PRO A 94 17.17 8.28 -2.53
N ARG A 95 17.04 7.17 -3.25
CA ARG A 95 16.49 5.92 -2.68
C ARG A 95 17.25 5.47 -1.44
N LEU A 96 18.58 5.49 -1.49
CA LEU A 96 19.45 5.11 -0.37
C LEU A 96 19.93 6.34 0.39
N TYR A 97 19.93 6.24 1.72
CA TYR A 97 20.51 7.26 2.59
C TYR A 97 22.02 7.34 2.38
N ASN A 98 22.54 8.55 2.16
CA ASN A 98 23.94 8.79 1.77
C ASN A 98 24.42 7.92 0.58
N GLY A 99 23.49 7.47 -0.27
CA GLY A 99 23.78 6.64 -1.44
C GLY A 99 24.13 5.17 -1.15
N GLN A 100 24.10 4.72 0.12
CA GLN A 100 24.60 3.37 0.48
C GLN A 100 23.77 2.63 1.53
N ASP A 101 22.98 3.32 2.35
CA ASP A 101 22.33 2.70 3.52
C ASP A 101 20.81 2.91 3.52
N PHE A 102 20.12 2.22 4.42
CA PHE A 102 18.70 2.41 4.69
C PHE A 102 18.47 3.59 5.64
N ARG A 103 17.27 4.18 5.53
CA ARG A 103 16.84 5.23 6.46
C ARG A 103 16.36 4.60 7.77
N ARG A 104 16.95 5.03 8.89
CA ARG A 104 16.47 4.70 10.25
C ARG A 104 15.34 5.63 10.72
N SER A 105 15.21 6.74 10.03
CA SER A 105 14.19 7.77 10.21
C SER A 105 14.22 8.69 9.00
N TYR A 106 13.17 9.46 8.79
CA TYR A 106 13.13 10.51 7.78
C TYR A 106 13.17 11.88 8.47
N VAL A 107 14.30 12.57 8.35
CA VAL A 107 14.53 13.86 9.00
C VAL A 107 14.49 14.96 7.93
N THR A 108 13.38 15.70 7.86
CA THR A 108 13.10 16.61 6.74
C THR A 108 14.19 17.65 6.47
N TRP A 109 14.81 18.21 7.51
CA TRP A 109 15.90 19.18 7.36
C TRP A 109 17.26 18.57 6.99
N GLN A 110 17.42 17.25 7.14
CA GLN A 110 18.59 16.51 6.62
C GLN A 110 18.39 16.10 5.17
N GLU A 111 17.16 15.68 4.84
CA GLU A 111 16.78 15.25 3.49
C GLU A 111 16.56 16.43 2.53
N GLY A 112 16.24 17.62 3.06
CA GLY A 112 15.94 18.82 2.29
C GLY A 112 14.54 18.85 1.66
N GLN A 113 13.80 17.75 1.76
CA GLN A 113 12.49 17.54 1.15
C GLN A 113 11.49 16.99 2.16
N ASN A 114 10.30 17.59 2.19
CA ASN A 114 9.15 17.02 2.88
C ASN A 114 8.51 15.91 2.04
N PRO A 115 7.73 15.00 2.65
CA PRO A 115 6.91 14.06 1.89
C PRO A 115 6.00 14.77 0.89
N HIS A 116 5.88 14.19 -0.29
CA HIS A 116 5.01 14.63 -1.38
C HIS A 116 3.61 14.01 -1.28
N VAL A 117 3.54 12.75 -0.84
CA VAL A 117 2.31 12.03 -0.56
C VAL A 117 2.39 11.41 0.83
N VAL A 118 1.31 11.50 1.61
CA VAL A 118 1.11 10.76 2.85
C VAL A 118 -0.22 10.03 2.79
N ILE A 119 -0.24 8.78 3.23
CA ILE A 119 -1.43 7.92 3.29
C ILE A 119 -1.54 7.36 4.70
N GLU A 120 -2.72 7.48 5.31
CA GLU A 120 -3.08 6.86 6.59
C GLU A 120 -4.24 5.88 6.38
N PHE A 121 -4.22 4.78 7.11
CA PHE A 121 -5.24 3.74 7.13
C PHE A 121 -6.04 3.87 8.43
N LEU A 122 -7.35 4.04 8.30
CA LEU A 122 -8.19 4.20 9.49
C LEU A 122 -8.29 2.88 10.25
N SER A 123 -8.00 2.98 11.54
CA SER A 123 -8.25 1.95 12.55
C SER A 123 -9.11 2.51 13.69
N PRO A 124 -9.80 1.65 14.45
CA PRO A 124 -10.62 2.11 15.57
C PRO A 124 -9.84 3.04 16.52
N GLY A 125 -10.34 4.26 16.72
CA GLY A 125 -9.77 5.25 17.65
C GLY A 125 -8.78 6.24 17.02
N THR A 126 -8.35 6.03 15.77
CA THR A 126 -7.40 6.93 15.07
C THR A 126 -8.08 7.99 14.20
N GLU A 127 -9.38 7.82 13.92
CA GLU A 127 -10.09 8.56 12.88
C GLU A 127 -10.10 10.06 13.10
N ARG A 128 -10.19 10.51 14.36
CA ARG A 128 -10.14 11.94 14.69
C ARG A 128 -8.76 12.55 14.42
N GLU A 129 -7.68 11.83 14.74
CA GLU A 129 -6.31 12.32 14.52
C GLU A 129 -5.98 12.37 13.02
N ASP A 130 -6.39 11.34 12.26
CA ASP A 130 -6.11 11.23 10.83
C ASP A 130 -7.02 12.11 9.97
N LEU A 131 -8.28 12.30 10.33
CA LEU A 131 -9.20 13.17 9.54
C LEU A 131 -9.22 14.62 10.02
N GLY A 132 -8.70 14.89 11.23
CA GLY A 132 -8.69 16.21 11.85
C GLY A 132 -10.06 16.88 11.79
N ARG A 133 -10.10 18.12 11.28
CA ARG A 133 -11.34 18.91 11.15
C ARG A 133 -12.38 18.34 10.18
N PHE A 134 -12.03 17.33 9.38
CA PHE A 134 -12.91 16.70 8.41
C PHE A 134 -13.54 15.40 8.92
N TYR A 135 -13.22 15.01 10.15
CA TYR A 135 -13.87 13.88 10.83
C TYR A 135 -15.38 14.09 10.96
N GLN A 136 -16.14 13.06 10.63
CA GLN A 136 -17.58 12.97 10.84
C GLN A 136 -17.90 11.72 11.67
N VAL A 137 -19.03 11.71 12.37
CA VAL A 137 -19.47 10.55 13.17
C VAL A 137 -19.59 9.29 12.28
N GLU A 138 -20.00 9.49 11.02
CA GLU A 138 -20.07 8.46 9.99
C GLU A 138 -18.72 7.88 9.59
N ASP A 139 -17.58 8.44 10.03
CA ASP A 139 -16.25 7.91 9.77
C ASP A 139 -15.81 6.87 10.81
N ALA A 140 -16.41 6.84 12.01
CA ALA A 140 -16.06 5.90 13.09
C ALA A 140 -16.10 4.42 12.66
N VAL A 141 -15.00 3.69 12.82
CA VAL A 141 -14.86 2.30 12.34
C VAL A 141 -15.70 1.31 13.16
N GLU A 142 -15.96 1.61 14.44
CA GLU A 142 -16.84 0.83 15.31
C GLU A 142 -17.97 1.68 15.92
N GLU A 143 -19.20 1.14 15.90
CA GLU A 143 -20.33 1.73 16.63
C GLU A 143 -20.20 1.43 18.13
N GLY A 144 -19.67 2.38 18.92
CA GLY A 144 -19.91 2.35 20.37
C GLY A 144 -18.78 2.73 21.33
N ILE A 145 -17.57 3.08 20.86
CA ILE A 145 -16.54 3.61 21.77
C ILE A 145 -16.53 5.14 21.65
N SER A 146 -17.52 5.75 22.29
CA SER A 146 -17.44 7.17 22.64
C SER A 146 -16.43 7.35 23.78
N ASP A 147 -15.38 8.12 23.50
CA ASP A 147 -14.54 8.86 24.45
C ASP A 147 -14.11 8.11 25.74
N LEU A 148 -12.91 7.54 25.69
CA LEU A 148 -12.03 7.43 26.87
C LEU A 148 -10.72 8.19 26.61
N SER A 149 -10.83 9.47 26.26
CA SER A 149 -9.73 10.43 26.45
C SER A 149 -10.19 11.58 27.36
N THR A 150 -10.64 11.22 28.56
CA THR A 150 -10.91 12.19 29.61
C THR A 150 -9.60 12.68 30.22
N ASP A 151 -9.28 13.95 29.94
CA ASP A 151 -8.56 14.90 30.78
C ASP A 151 -7.37 14.38 31.60
N LEU A 152 -6.19 14.43 30.99
CA LEU A 152 -4.99 14.84 31.72
C LEU A 152 -4.69 16.29 31.35
N GLN A 153 -5.07 17.21 32.25
CA GLN A 153 -4.64 18.61 32.27
C GLN A 153 -3.11 18.66 32.39
N VAL A 154 -2.44 18.52 31.25
CA VAL A 154 -1.05 18.93 31.07
C VAL A 154 -1.12 20.16 30.18
N SER A 155 -0.43 21.24 30.56
CA SER A 155 -0.45 22.51 29.84
C SER A 155 -0.37 22.32 28.32
N GLN A 156 -1.33 22.88 27.58
CA GLN A 156 -1.39 22.86 26.10
C GLN A 156 -0.11 23.38 25.40
N ALA A 157 0.81 24.02 26.13
CA ALA A 157 1.99 24.67 25.58
C ALA A 157 3.13 23.73 25.14
N GLU A 158 3.11 22.42 25.48
CA GLU A 158 4.24 21.50 25.23
C GLU A 158 3.85 20.13 24.65
N ARG A 159 2.72 20.02 23.92
CA ARG A 159 2.36 18.77 23.23
C ARG A 159 2.63 18.86 21.73
N PRO A 160 3.11 17.77 21.09
CA PRO A 160 3.18 17.69 19.64
C PRO A 160 1.80 17.89 19.01
N LEU A 161 1.75 18.54 17.85
CA LEU A 161 0.52 18.72 17.08
C LEU A 161 -0.04 17.37 16.59
N GLU A 162 -1.34 17.30 16.32
CA GLU A 162 -2.00 16.15 15.69
C GLU A 162 -1.47 15.88 14.27
N LYS A 163 -1.52 14.61 13.81
CA LYS A 163 -1.03 14.19 12.48
C LYS A 163 -1.52 15.11 11.37
N PHE A 164 -2.85 15.28 11.25
CA PHE A 164 -3.46 16.11 10.22
C PHE A 164 -2.88 17.54 10.17
N THR A 165 -2.70 18.16 11.34
CA THR A 165 -2.17 19.52 11.47
C THR A 165 -0.69 19.59 11.09
N VAL A 166 0.11 18.59 11.49
CA VAL A 166 1.52 18.50 11.08
C VAL A 166 1.64 18.40 9.56
N TYR A 167 0.88 17.49 8.94
CA TYR A 167 0.93 17.32 7.49
C TYR A 167 0.48 18.58 6.74
N GLU A 168 -0.56 19.27 7.22
CA GLU A 168 -1.08 20.49 6.59
C GLU A 168 -0.17 21.71 6.75
N GLN A 169 0.23 22.01 7.99
CA GLN A 169 0.76 23.33 8.35
C GLN A 169 2.29 23.34 8.41
N GLN A 170 2.89 22.27 8.94
CA GLN A 170 4.35 22.16 9.09
C GLN A 170 4.98 21.58 7.82
N LEU A 171 4.50 20.43 7.38
CA LEU A 171 5.08 19.71 6.24
C LEU A 171 4.51 20.15 4.90
N ARG A 172 3.26 20.64 4.87
CA ARG A 172 2.55 21.07 3.66
C ARG A 172 2.56 19.99 2.59
N VAL A 173 2.28 18.76 3.00
CA VAL A 173 2.29 17.59 2.10
C VAL A 173 1.27 17.84 0.98
N PRO A 174 1.66 17.88 -0.30
CA PRO A 174 0.76 18.18 -1.41
C PRO A 174 -0.47 17.27 -1.48
N HIS A 175 -0.29 15.97 -1.23
CA HIS A 175 -1.35 14.97 -1.30
C HIS A 175 -1.44 14.16 0.00
N TYR A 176 -2.56 14.32 0.70
CA TYR A 176 -2.87 13.54 1.88
C TYR A 176 -4.10 12.67 1.63
N LEU A 177 -3.97 11.37 1.84
CA LEU A 177 -5.06 10.41 1.61
C LEU A 177 -5.33 9.60 2.86
N VAL A 178 -6.60 9.28 3.07
CA VAL A 178 -7.06 8.48 4.20
C VAL A 178 -7.97 7.38 3.68
N TYR A 179 -7.72 6.14 4.09
CA TYR A 179 -8.49 4.98 3.64
C TYR A 179 -9.06 4.17 4.79
N SER A 180 -10.38 3.95 4.77
CA SER A 180 -11.04 2.97 5.64
C SER A 180 -11.25 1.67 4.88
N ARG A 181 -10.61 0.59 5.34
CA ARG A 181 -10.82 -0.76 4.80
C ARG A 181 -12.24 -1.25 5.04
N GLN A 182 -12.77 -1.04 6.25
CA GLN A 182 -14.08 -1.53 6.68
C GLN A 182 -15.21 -0.90 5.87
N LYS A 183 -15.08 0.39 5.54
CA LYS A 183 -16.06 1.13 4.74
C LYS A 183 -15.70 1.20 3.26
N GLN A 184 -14.55 0.66 2.87
CA GLN A 184 -13.98 0.76 1.52
C GLN A 184 -14.04 2.20 0.98
N ARG A 185 -13.68 3.17 1.85
CA ARG A 185 -13.80 4.59 1.55
C ARG A 185 -12.43 5.24 1.50
N LEU A 186 -12.07 5.73 0.33
CA LEU A 186 -10.91 6.60 0.11
C LEU A 186 -11.35 8.06 0.25
N ARG A 187 -10.55 8.86 0.95
CA ARG A 187 -10.67 10.31 1.04
C ARG A 187 -9.36 10.95 0.62
N TYR A 188 -9.44 12.07 -0.09
CA TYR A 188 -8.28 12.77 -0.62
C TYR A 188 -8.34 14.25 -0.27
N PHE A 189 -7.25 14.73 0.32
CA PHE A 189 -7.05 16.11 0.72
C PHE A 189 -5.84 16.66 -0.05
N GLN A 190 -6.10 17.68 -0.86
CA GLN A 190 -5.07 18.37 -1.61
C GLN A 190 -4.67 19.66 -0.89
N TRP A 191 -3.37 19.90 -0.75
CA TRP A 191 -2.88 21.14 -0.17
C TRP A 191 -2.98 22.28 -1.19
N VAL A 192 -3.89 23.23 -0.96
CA VAL A 192 -4.17 24.35 -1.87
C VAL A 192 -4.38 25.63 -1.08
N GLY A 193 -3.53 26.63 -1.32
CA GLY A 193 -3.68 27.97 -0.73
C GLY A 193 -3.48 28.01 0.78
N GLY A 194 -2.53 27.22 1.30
CA GLY A 194 -2.16 27.24 2.72
C GLY A 194 -2.91 26.24 3.61
N ARG A 195 -3.84 25.45 3.05
CA ARG A 195 -4.60 24.45 3.79
C ARG A 195 -5.04 23.29 2.89
N TYR A 196 -5.45 22.20 3.50
CA TYR A 196 -6.11 21.09 2.82
C TYR A 196 -7.54 21.43 2.38
N GLN A 197 -7.84 20.97 1.17
CA GLN A 197 -9.18 20.93 0.61
C GLN A 197 -9.51 19.49 0.23
N GLU A 198 -10.57 18.93 0.80
CA GLU A 198 -11.06 17.61 0.42
C GLU A 198 -11.55 17.65 -1.03
N GLN A 199 -11.03 16.74 -1.84
CA GLN A 199 -11.36 16.61 -3.25
C GLN A 199 -12.45 15.56 -3.43
N PRO A 200 -13.39 15.77 -4.37
CA PRO A 200 -14.41 14.78 -4.67
C PRO A 200 -13.80 13.54 -5.31
N ILE A 201 -14.31 12.36 -4.91
CA ILE A 201 -13.95 11.07 -5.50
C ILE A 201 -15.23 10.43 -6.05
N HIS A 202 -15.16 9.91 -7.27
CA HIS A 202 -16.30 9.25 -7.90
C HIS A 202 -16.65 7.95 -7.17
N GLN A 203 -17.91 7.81 -6.73
CA GLN A 203 -18.35 6.63 -5.97
C GLN A 203 -18.25 5.32 -6.76
N SER A 204 -18.50 5.36 -8.08
CA SER A 204 -18.47 4.17 -8.94
C SER A 204 -17.07 3.75 -9.36
N ASN A 205 -16.10 4.66 -9.26
CA ASN A 205 -14.69 4.41 -9.57
C ASN A 205 -13.85 5.26 -8.60
N PRO A 206 -13.65 4.79 -7.35
CA PRO A 206 -12.95 5.54 -6.33
C PRO A 206 -11.45 5.56 -6.62
N LEU A 207 -11.08 6.48 -7.51
CA LEU A 207 -9.74 6.71 -8.03
C LEU A 207 -9.42 8.21 -7.92
N VAL A 208 -8.21 8.49 -7.43
CA VAL A 208 -7.64 9.81 -7.26
C VAL A 208 -6.49 9.96 -8.24
N TRP A 209 -6.51 11.00 -9.06
CA TRP A 209 -5.41 11.33 -9.96
C TRP A 209 -4.51 12.42 -9.36
N LEU A 210 -3.23 12.12 -9.18
CA LEU A 210 -2.21 13.06 -8.71
C LEU A 210 -1.51 13.66 -9.92
N ALA A 211 -2.03 14.79 -10.40
CA ALA A 211 -1.68 15.34 -11.71
C ALA A 211 -0.20 15.73 -11.87
N ASP A 212 0.44 16.19 -10.80
CA ASP A 212 1.85 16.58 -10.74
C ASP A 212 2.80 15.38 -10.66
N LEU A 213 2.32 14.21 -10.23
CA LEU A 213 3.07 12.95 -10.27
C LEU A 213 2.70 12.05 -11.47
N GLN A 214 1.68 12.43 -12.24
CA GLN A 214 1.12 11.64 -13.35
C GLN A 214 0.79 10.20 -12.96
N ILE A 215 0.17 10.02 -11.80
CA ILE A 215 -0.17 8.70 -11.26
C ILE A 215 -1.54 8.72 -10.58
N GLY A 216 -2.27 7.61 -10.70
CA GLY A 216 -3.55 7.41 -10.05
C GLY A 216 -3.44 6.45 -8.87
N LEU A 217 -4.22 6.68 -7.81
CA LEU A 217 -4.44 5.74 -6.72
C LEU A 217 -5.91 5.39 -6.62
N GLY A 218 -6.25 4.11 -6.57
CA GLY A 218 -7.65 3.70 -6.41
C GLY A 218 -7.81 2.39 -5.67
N LEU A 219 -9.08 1.99 -5.53
CA LEU A 219 -9.46 0.71 -4.94
C LEU A 219 -9.36 -0.40 -5.98
N TRP A 220 -8.50 -1.37 -5.71
CA TRP A 220 -8.30 -2.57 -6.49
C TRP A 220 -8.74 -3.81 -5.72
N GLU A 221 -9.66 -4.57 -6.29
CA GLU A 221 -10.08 -5.86 -5.75
C GLU A 221 -9.21 -6.97 -6.34
N GLY A 222 -8.53 -7.71 -5.46
CA GLY A 222 -7.67 -8.81 -5.89
C GLY A 222 -6.84 -9.42 -4.77
N ILE A 223 -5.85 -10.22 -5.17
CA ILE A 223 -5.04 -11.04 -4.26
C ILE A 223 -3.63 -10.46 -4.14
N PHE A 224 -3.23 -10.11 -2.92
CA PHE A 224 -1.86 -9.76 -2.56
C PHE A 224 -1.38 -10.64 -1.41
N GLU A 225 -0.19 -11.23 -1.52
CA GLU A 225 0.37 -12.19 -0.55
C GLU A 225 -0.62 -13.31 -0.13
N GLY A 226 -1.45 -13.77 -1.08
CA GLY A 226 -2.45 -14.83 -0.84
C GLY A 226 -3.76 -14.38 -0.23
N VAL A 227 -3.92 -13.09 0.09
CA VAL A 227 -5.12 -12.52 0.70
C VAL A 227 -5.97 -11.80 -0.35
N HIS A 228 -7.19 -12.28 -0.56
CA HIS A 228 -8.18 -11.61 -1.40
C HIS A 228 -8.84 -10.47 -0.62
N SER A 229 -8.70 -9.22 -1.08
CA SER A 229 -9.28 -8.05 -0.43
C SER A 229 -9.42 -6.88 -1.41
N THR A 230 -9.92 -5.75 -0.91
CA THR A 230 -9.92 -4.47 -1.61
C THR A 230 -8.79 -3.61 -1.06
N TRP A 231 -7.79 -3.39 -1.91
CA TRP A 231 -6.55 -2.72 -1.59
C TRP A 231 -6.46 -1.36 -2.27
N LEU A 232 -5.68 -0.44 -1.70
CA LEU A 232 -5.17 0.69 -2.45
C LEU A 232 -4.05 0.22 -3.40
N ARG A 233 -4.12 0.66 -4.66
CA ARG A 233 -3.14 0.31 -5.68
C ARG A 233 -2.92 1.46 -6.65
N TRP A 234 -1.69 1.61 -7.13
CA TRP A 234 -1.34 2.62 -8.13
C TRP A 234 -1.79 2.21 -9.53
N CYS A 235 -2.15 3.16 -10.37
CA CYS A 235 -2.50 2.98 -11.77
C CYS A 235 -1.93 4.11 -12.65
N ASP A 236 -1.85 3.83 -13.95
CA ASP A 236 -1.47 4.82 -14.95
C ASP A 236 -2.65 5.71 -15.39
N GLU A 237 -2.39 6.64 -16.31
CA GLU A 237 -3.39 7.58 -16.86
C GLU A 237 -4.57 6.89 -17.59
N ASN A 238 -4.37 5.64 -18.02
CA ASN A 238 -5.38 4.84 -18.70
C ASN A 238 -6.18 3.97 -17.70
N GLY A 239 -5.85 4.04 -16.41
CA GLY A 239 -6.47 3.22 -15.36
C GLY A 239 -5.91 1.80 -15.28
N ASN A 240 -4.77 1.50 -15.91
CA ASN A 240 -4.12 0.19 -15.77
C ASN A 240 -3.39 0.13 -14.44
N TRP A 241 -3.71 -0.89 -13.63
CA TRP A 241 -3.06 -1.11 -12.35
C TRP A 241 -1.58 -1.46 -12.51
N GLN A 242 -0.74 -0.77 -11.76
CA GLN A 242 0.69 -1.04 -11.75
C GLN A 242 0.96 -2.36 -11.05
N LEU A 243 1.83 -3.16 -11.67
CA LEU A 243 2.12 -4.52 -11.25
C LEU A 243 3.23 -4.56 -10.21
N THR A 244 3.14 -5.52 -9.28
CA THR A 244 4.28 -5.92 -8.47
C THR A 244 5.33 -6.60 -9.35
N ASP A 245 6.57 -6.60 -8.89
CA ASP A 245 7.67 -7.39 -9.45
C ASP A 245 7.28 -8.87 -9.70
N THR A 246 6.59 -9.50 -8.74
CA THR A 246 6.15 -10.90 -8.88
C THR A 246 5.04 -11.09 -9.94
N GLU A 247 4.15 -10.11 -10.13
CA GLU A 247 3.18 -10.15 -11.22
C GLU A 247 3.86 -9.92 -12.58
N GLN A 248 4.82 -8.99 -12.66
CA GLN A 248 5.61 -8.71 -13.86
C GLN A 248 6.36 -9.96 -14.32
N GLU A 249 7.14 -10.59 -13.42
CA GLU A 249 7.89 -11.82 -13.74
C GLU A 249 6.97 -12.96 -14.21
N ARG A 250 5.76 -13.07 -13.64
CA ARG A 250 4.78 -14.09 -14.05
C ARG A 250 4.28 -13.83 -15.47
N LEU A 251 3.99 -12.58 -15.81
CA LEU A 251 3.58 -12.21 -17.17
C LEU A 251 4.71 -12.45 -18.18
N GLU A 252 5.96 -12.08 -17.83
CA GLU A 252 7.12 -12.32 -18.69
C GLU A 252 7.34 -13.82 -18.96
N LYS A 253 7.26 -14.66 -17.92
CA LYS A 253 7.38 -16.12 -18.06
C LYS A 253 6.26 -16.73 -18.90
N GLU A 254 5.04 -16.24 -18.73
CA GLU A 254 3.89 -16.68 -19.53
C GLU A 254 4.07 -16.29 -21.00
N GLN A 255 4.50 -15.05 -21.26
CA GLN A 255 4.78 -14.55 -22.61
C GLN A 255 5.90 -15.36 -23.28
N GLU A 256 7.01 -15.62 -22.58
CA GLU A 256 8.10 -16.45 -23.09
C GLU A 256 7.63 -17.88 -23.40
N ARG A 257 6.76 -18.45 -22.56
CA ARG A 257 6.17 -19.78 -22.80
C ARG A 257 5.32 -19.78 -24.07
N LEU A 258 4.44 -18.80 -24.23
CA LEU A 258 3.58 -18.68 -25.40
C LEU A 258 4.39 -18.48 -26.69
N GLU A 259 5.44 -17.64 -26.66
CA GLU A 259 6.33 -17.44 -27.80
C GLU A 259 7.08 -18.72 -28.19
N LYS A 260 7.56 -19.47 -27.20
CA LYS A 260 8.22 -20.77 -27.43
C LYS A 260 7.25 -21.80 -28.01
N GLU A 261 6.02 -21.86 -27.51
CA GLU A 261 4.98 -22.75 -28.04
C GLU A 261 4.60 -22.38 -29.48
N GLN A 262 4.44 -21.09 -29.79
CA GLN A 262 4.17 -20.60 -31.13
C GLN A 262 5.32 -20.91 -32.09
N ALA A 263 6.57 -20.67 -31.69
CA ALA A 263 7.74 -20.98 -32.50
C ALA A 263 7.84 -22.49 -32.78
N GLN A 264 7.61 -23.34 -31.78
CA GLN A 264 7.59 -24.79 -31.97
C GLN A 264 6.47 -25.22 -32.94
N ALA A 265 5.27 -24.66 -32.82
CA ALA A 265 4.16 -24.96 -33.72
C ALA A 265 4.47 -24.54 -35.17
N GLN A 266 5.10 -23.39 -35.37
CA GLN A 266 5.52 -22.93 -36.70
C GLN A 266 6.57 -23.85 -37.34
N VAL A 267 7.58 -24.28 -36.57
CA VAL A 267 8.60 -25.22 -37.06
C VAL A 267 7.98 -26.56 -37.42
N LEU A 268 7.08 -27.10 -36.58
CA LEU A 268 6.37 -28.36 -36.88
C LEU A 268 5.49 -28.22 -38.12
N GLN A 269 4.81 -27.09 -38.31
CA GLN A 269 4.01 -26.85 -39.52
C GLN A 269 4.90 -26.75 -40.77
N ALA A 270 6.04 -26.07 -40.69
CA ALA A 270 7.02 -26.02 -41.78
C ALA A 270 7.53 -27.42 -42.13
N ALA A 271 7.83 -28.25 -41.13
CA ALA A 271 8.23 -29.64 -41.33
C ALA A 271 7.16 -30.45 -42.08
N ARG A 272 5.88 -30.34 -41.67
CA ARG A 272 4.76 -30.98 -42.37
C ARG A 272 4.63 -30.54 -43.83
N ASN A 273 4.77 -29.24 -44.08
CA ASN A 273 4.72 -28.70 -45.44
C ASN A 273 5.86 -29.24 -46.31
N LEU A 274 7.09 -29.31 -45.79
CA LEU A 274 8.24 -29.85 -46.52
C LEU A 274 8.10 -31.35 -46.81
N LEU A 275 7.61 -32.14 -45.85
CA LEU A 275 7.30 -33.55 -46.07
C LEU A 275 6.25 -33.72 -47.18
N ALA A 276 5.21 -32.88 -47.21
CA ALA A 276 4.19 -32.89 -48.25
C ALA A 276 4.75 -32.53 -49.65
N THR A 277 5.86 -31.78 -49.73
CA THR A 277 6.57 -31.52 -51.00
C THR A 277 7.47 -32.68 -51.47
N GLY A 278 7.53 -33.78 -50.70
CA GLY A 278 8.30 -34.97 -51.04
C GLY A 278 9.70 -35.04 -50.45
N MET A 279 10.08 -34.13 -49.54
CA MET A 279 11.31 -34.26 -48.77
C MET A 279 11.24 -35.45 -47.80
N THR A 280 12.36 -36.13 -47.60
CA THR A 280 12.45 -37.22 -46.60
C THR A 280 12.53 -36.67 -45.19
N MET A 281 12.13 -37.46 -44.19
CA MET A 281 12.26 -37.13 -42.77
C MET A 281 13.69 -36.70 -42.39
N ALA A 282 14.71 -37.34 -42.94
CA ALA A 282 16.11 -37.01 -42.67
C ALA A 282 16.48 -35.62 -43.20
N GLN A 283 16.04 -35.27 -44.42
CA GLN A 283 16.28 -33.96 -45.02
C GLN A 283 15.56 -32.83 -44.25
N VAL A 284 14.31 -33.07 -43.82
CA VAL A 284 13.55 -32.09 -43.04
C VAL A 284 14.16 -31.89 -41.65
N ALA A 285 14.60 -32.97 -41.00
CA ALA A 285 15.26 -32.89 -39.70
C ALA A 285 16.58 -32.10 -39.76
N GLU A 286 17.38 -32.32 -40.78
CA GLU A 286 18.64 -31.59 -41.02
C GLU A 286 18.37 -30.11 -41.34
N LEU A 287 17.40 -29.81 -42.21
CA LEU A 287 17.10 -28.45 -42.66
C LEU A 287 16.54 -27.56 -41.54
N LEU A 288 15.70 -28.11 -40.67
CA LEU A 288 15.03 -27.38 -39.59
C LEU A 288 15.71 -27.56 -38.23
N GLY A 289 16.81 -28.31 -38.17
CA GLY A 289 17.53 -28.60 -36.92
C GLY A 289 16.69 -29.36 -35.89
N LEU A 290 15.78 -30.22 -36.33
CA LEU A 290 14.84 -30.94 -35.46
C LEU A 290 15.47 -32.22 -34.88
N SER A 291 15.22 -32.49 -33.61
CA SER A 291 15.62 -33.74 -32.96
C SER A 291 14.76 -34.92 -33.42
N ALA A 292 15.27 -36.14 -33.25
CA ALA A 292 14.51 -37.36 -33.54
C ALA A 292 13.19 -37.44 -32.74
N GLU A 293 13.17 -36.90 -31.52
CA GLU A 293 11.97 -36.85 -30.69
C GLU A 293 10.92 -35.86 -31.24
N GLN A 294 11.37 -34.70 -31.73
CA GLN A 294 10.49 -33.72 -32.38
C GLN A 294 9.94 -34.25 -33.70
N MET A 295 10.74 -35.00 -34.47
CA MET A 295 10.31 -35.65 -35.70
C MET A 295 9.30 -36.77 -35.47
N ASN A 296 9.41 -37.53 -34.37
CA ASN A 296 8.44 -38.58 -34.00
C ASN A 296 7.07 -38.04 -33.57
N ARG A 297 6.95 -36.73 -33.27
CA ARG A 297 5.69 -36.07 -32.87
C ARG A 297 4.91 -35.48 -34.06
N LEU A 298 5.44 -35.54 -35.28
CA LEU A 298 4.83 -35.00 -36.50
C LEU A 298 3.68 -35.87 -37.01
#